data_AF-A0A8H7BNS4-F1
#
_entry.id   AF-A0A8H7BNS4-F1
#
_cell.length_a   1.000
_cell.length_b   1.000
_cell.length_c   1.000
_cell.angle_alpha   90.00
_cell.angle_beta   90.00
_cell.angle_gamma   90.00
#
_symmetry.space_group_name_H-M   'P 1'
#
loop_
_entity.id
_entity.type
_entity.pdbx_description
1 polymer ?
#
loop_
_entity_poly.entity_id
_entity_poly.type
_entity_poly.pdbx_seq_one_letter_code
_entity_poly.pdbx_strand_id
1 'polypeptide(L)'
;MTSTHEWTNSITKEIGGCDEVISRIVSKIHTLRLHATEGRKLSCLPRSKGVLVYGKPGTGKTALALAVASKIFNNVTITKRTLNVKEEHSQLPYFVMNGSDVFQAEEGASEMKLKSLFDDAKKHKLSLLVLDEIDMLTARGRKDAVDARISSTLLSLLDEMNGPHATNFIFIIGLSSRLHAIDPCFLNSGRLDHHEELLIKLADQRYAILAILTQRLPFESEMKRADIIERVSKVTHGFVPSDLQSLCAHIILQLVKEEKNVAVTDLKKPILVHWYHFEHGLKTIRPSNLSEYATKIPSFTFSDIYGMENIIDEIKASVIHPFHHPEQYRRLGIAPPRGILLHGPPGVGKTMLCCALASEAGVNFMLVESSQVRSKVVGESEKNIAKLFSQARANSPCILFIDQIDMLLPRRGTSSTSENTNDRIVTGFLTEMDGLLTKTLSNTHIDVLVVAATNRMETIDPAVLRPGRFDERIHVPLPDEEMPIELNDKDRLQLAHGTVNWSGAEMDNLFREAAMVSLRENVYTKTITMAHIETAKSRR
;
A
#
# COMPACT_ATOMS: atom_id res chain seq x y z
N MET A 1 4.26 -19.97 -28.40
CA MET A 1 4.80 -18.66 -27.96
C MET A 1 3.99 -17.47 -28.48
N THR A 2 3.38 -17.53 -29.66
CA THR A 2 2.54 -16.43 -30.20
C THR A 2 1.23 -16.20 -29.41
N SER A 3 0.59 -17.24 -28.87
CA SER A 3 -0.70 -17.12 -28.17
C SER A 3 -0.63 -16.49 -26.77
N THR A 4 0.45 -16.69 -26.02
CA THR A 4 0.57 -16.17 -24.64
C THR A 4 0.74 -14.66 -24.62
N HIS A 5 1.60 -14.13 -25.49
CA HIS A 5 1.79 -12.68 -25.62
C HIS A 5 0.52 -11.98 -26.09
N GLU A 6 -0.23 -12.61 -27.00
CA GLU A 6 -1.50 -12.06 -27.49
C GLU A 6 -2.57 -11.98 -26.39
N TRP A 7 -2.72 -13.04 -25.59
CA TRP A 7 -3.62 -13.03 -24.43
C TRP A 7 -3.21 -12.01 -23.38
N THR A 8 -1.92 -11.97 -23.00
CA THR A 8 -1.41 -10.99 -22.04
C THR A 8 -1.69 -9.57 -22.53
N ASN A 9 -1.37 -9.25 -23.78
CA ASN A 9 -1.61 -7.93 -24.35
C ASN A 9 -3.10 -7.57 -24.39
N SER A 10 -3.97 -8.53 -24.71
CA SER A 10 -5.41 -8.27 -24.73
C SER A 10 -5.98 -8.00 -23.34
N ILE A 11 -5.51 -8.71 -22.31
CA ILE A 11 -5.99 -8.54 -20.92
C ILE A 11 -5.41 -7.25 -20.33
N THR A 12 -4.14 -6.96 -20.58
CA THR A 12 -3.47 -5.72 -20.16
C THR A 12 -4.21 -4.47 -20.68
N LYS A 13 -4.67 -4.49 -21.93
CA LYS A 13 -5.42 -3.37 -22.52
C LYS A 13 -6.77 -3.10 -21.83
N GLU A 14 -7.35 -4.10 -21.17
CA GLU A 14 -8.66 -3.98 -20.52
C GLU A 14 -8.57 -3.56 -19.05
N ILE A 15 -7.50 -3.95 -18.35
CA ILE A 15 -7.36 -3.72 -16.89
C ILE A 15 -6.34 -2.62 -16.59
N GLY A 16 -5.20 -2.62 -17.28
CA GLY A 16 -4.07 -1.74 -17.02
C GLY A 16 -3.30 -2.06 -15.74
N GLY A 17 -1.99 -1.80 -15.75
CA GLY A 17 -1.16 -1.71 -14.54
C GLY A 17 -0.84 -3.03 -13.81
N CYS A 18 -1.15 -4.20 -14.38
CA CYS A 18 -0.99 -5.50 -13.73
C CYS A 18 -0.23 -6.53 -14.60
N ASP A 19 0.66 -6.07 -15.48
CA ASP A 19 1.21 -6.87 -16.59
C ASP A 19 1.99 -8.10 -16.13
N GLU A 20 2.79 -7.97 -15.08
CA GLU A 20 3.54 -9.11 -14.53
C GLU A 20 2.62 -10.20 -13.97
N VAL A 21 1.60 -9.80 -13.21
CA VAL A 21 0.63 -10.73 -12.60
C VAL A 21 -0.17 -11.43 -13.71
N ILE A 22 -0.62 -10.67 -14.72
CA ILE A 22 -1.33 -11.22 -15.89
C ILE A 22 -0.42 -12.23 -16.60
N SER A 23 0.83 -11.89 -16.89
CA SER A 23 1.79 -12.77 -17.57
C SER A 23 1.98 -14.11 -16.82
N ARG A 24 2.12 -14.07 -15.49
CA ARG A 24 2.28 -15.29 -14.67
C ARG A 24 1.02 -16.16 -14.66
N ILE A 25 -0.16 -15.56 -14.53
CA ILE A 25 -1.45 -16.29 -14.57
C ILE A 25 -1.65 -16.92 -15.96
N VAL A 26 -1.46 -16.14 -17.02
CA VAL A 26 -1.60 -16.60 -18.42
C VAL A 26 -0.63 -17.74 -18.73
N SER A 27 0.63 -17.64 -18.29
CA SER A 27 1.65 -18.68 -18.49
C SER A 27 1.26 -20.02 -17.83
N LYS A 28 0.67 -19.97 -16.62
CA LYS A 28 0.18 -21.17 -15.92
C LYS A 28 -1.01 -21.80 -16.62
N ILE A 29 -1.98 -20.98 -17.03
CA ILE A 29 -3.14 -21.44 -17.80
C ILE A 29 -2.68 -22.09 -19.12
N HIS A 30 -1.70 -21.49 -19.80
CA HIS A 30 -1.15 -22.03 -21.03
C HIS A 30 -0.45 -23.38 -20.82
N THR A 31 0.35 -23.51 -19.75
CA THR A 31 0.99 -24.79 -19.38
C THR A 31 -0.05 -25.89 -19.16
N LEU A 32 -1.13 -25.60 -18.44
CA LEU A 32 -2.23 -26.55 -18.22
C LEU A 32 -2.98 -26.90 -19.51
N ARG A 33 -3.17 -25.92 -20.40
CA ARG A 33 -3.76 -26.16 -21.71
C ARG A 33 -2.91 -27.13 -22.54
N LEU A 34 -1.59 -26.96 -22.56
CA LEU A 34 -0.67 -27.87 -23.25
C LEU A 34 -0.76 -29.29 -22.69
N HIS A 35 -0.84 -29.45 -21.36
CA HIS A 35 -1.10 -30.75 -20.72
C HIS A 35 -2.41 -31.39 -21.18
N ALA A 36 -3.48 -30.61 -21.29
CA ALA A 36 -4.78 -31.10 -21.73
C ALA A 36 -4.80 -31.51 -23.22
N THR A 37 -4.00 -30.85 -24.06
CA THR A 37 -3.95 -31.12 -25.52
C THR A 37 -2.96 -32.21 -25.90
N GLU A 38 -1.77 -32.27 -25.29
CA GLU A 38 -0.66 -33.14 -25.73
C GLU A 38 -0.62 -34.51 -25.02
N GLY A 39 -1.44 -34.72 -23.98
CA GLY A 39 -1.49 -35.99 -23.26
C GLY A 39 -0.20 -36.33 -22.50
N ARG A 40 -0.12 -37.54 -21.95
CA ARG A 40 0.81 -38.04 -20.89
C ARG A 40 2.34 -37.90 -21.11
N LYS A 41 2.84 -37.15 -22.10
CA LYS A 41 4.29 -36.94 -22.31
C LYS A 41 4.96 -36.02 -21.27
N LEU A 42 4.20 -35.27 -20.47
CA LEU A 42 4.73 -34.39 -19.41
C LEU A 42 4.32 -34.81 -17.99
N SER A 43 4.51 -36.09 -17.62
CA SER A 43 4.19 -36.61 -16.28
C SER A 43 5.03 -36.03 -15.14
N CYS A 44 6.02 -35.19 -15.46
CA CYS A 44 7.02 -34.62 -14.55
C CYS A 44 6.77 -33.15 -14.16
N LEU A 45 5.74 -32.49 -14.70
CA LEU A 45 5.41 -31.11 -14.30
C LEU A 45 4.45 -31.10 -13.09
N PRO A 46 4.65 -30.16 -12.15
CA PRO A 46 3.81 -30.05 -10.95
C PRO A 46 2.36 -29.77 -11.33
N ARG A 47 1.43 -30.54 -10.76
CA ARG A 47 -0.03 -30.37 -10.91
C ARG A 47 -0.53 -29.18 -10.09
N SER A 48 0.11 -28.02 -10.20
CA SER A 48 -0.50 -26.80 -9.65
C SER A 48 -1.75 -26.49 -10.48
N LYS A 49 -2.91 -26.55 -9.83
CA LYS A 49 -4.22 -26.40 -10.49
C LYS A 49 -4.90 -25.10 -10.15
N GLY A 50 -4.32 -24.26 -9.30
CA GLY A 50 -4.92 -22.97 -9.01
C GLY A 50 -3.93 -21.89 -8.59
N VAL A 51 -4.36 -20.67 -8.82
CA VAL A 51 -3.68 -19.46 -8.39
C VAL A 51 -4.61 -18.73 -7.43
N LEU A 52 -4.08 -18.39 -6.26
CA LEU A 52 -4.71 -17.47 -5.34
C LEU A 52 -4.25 -16.05 -5.64
N VAL A 53 -5.14 -15.20 -6.12
CA VAL A 53 -4.88 -13.76 -6.26
C VAL A 53 -5.37 -13.06 -5.00
N TYR A 54 -4.46 -12.41 -4.29
CA TYR A 54 -4.80 -11.68 -3.08
C TYR A 54 -4.36 -10.22 -3.14
N GLY A 55 -4.98 -9.38 -2.31
CA GLY A 55 -4.66 -7.95 -2.27
C GLY A 55 -5.78 -7.16 -1.61
N LYS A 56 -5.52 -5.90 -1.27
CA LYS A 56 -6.49 -5.04 -0.58
C LYS A 56 -7.83 -4.95 -1.34
N PRO A 57 -8.97 -4.70 -0.67
CA PRO A 57 -10.24 -4.44 -1.34
C PRO A 57 -10.12 -3.32 -2.39
N GLY A 58 -10.89 -3.39 -3.48
CA GLY A 58 -10.87 -2.35 -4.52
C GLY A 58 -9.69 -2.40 -5.51
N THR A 59 -8.75 -3.34 -5.34
CA THR A 59 -7.61 -3.56 -6.25
C THR A 59 -7.98 -4.11 -7.64
N GLY A 60 -9.23 -4.48 -7.87
CA GLY A 60 -9.68 -5.01 -9.17
C GLY A 60 -9.47 -6.51 -9.38
N LYS A 61 -9.27 -7.30 -8.31
CA LYS A 61 -9.09 -8.77 -8.37
C LYS A 61 -10.18 -9.49 -9.18
N THR A 62 -11.45 -9.19 -8.92
CA THR A 62 -12.59 -9.77 -9.64
C THR A 62 -12.58 -9.38 -11.12
N ALA A 63 -12.28 -8.12 -11.43
CA ALA A 63 -12.14 -7.66 -12.81
C ALA A 63 -10.99 -8.39 -13.54
N LEU A 64 -9.87 -8.63 -12.84
CA LEU A 64 -8.75 -9.42 -13.34
C LEU A 64 -9.13 -10.86 -13.69
N ALA A 65 -9.74 -11.57 -12.74
CA ALA A 65 -10.16 -12.94 -12.99
C ALA A 65 -11.18 -13.04 -14.12
N LEU A 66 -12.13 -12.11 -14.19
CA LEU A 66 -13.14 -12.08 -15.24
C LEU A 66 -12.56 -11.76 -16.63
N ALA A 67 -11.58 -10.85 -16.73
CA ALA A 67 -10.94 -10.58 -18.02
C ALA A 67 -10.06 -11.77 -18.48
N VAL A 68 -9.35 -12.41 -17.55
CA VAL A 68 -8.61 -13.65 -17.83
C VAL A 68 -9.58 -14.74 -18.30
N ALA A 69 -10.71 -14.88 -17.61
CA ALA A 69 -11.75 -15.82 -17.98
C ALA A 69 -12.32 -15.51 -19.37
N SER A 70 -12.84 -14.31 -19.61
CA SER A 70 -13.50 -13.96 -20.87
C SER A 70 -12.55 -14.02 -22.08
N LYS A 71 -11.28 -13.61 -21.94
CA LYS A 71 -10.34 -13.58 -23.07
C LYS A 71 -9.74 -14.95 -23.41
N ILE A 72 -9.65 -15.86 -22.44
CA ILE A 72 -9.04 -17.18 -22.64
C ILE A 72 -10.10 -18.29 -22.74
N PHE A 73 -11.24 -18.13 -22.07
CA PHE A 73 -12.36 -19.07 -21.94
C PHE A 73 -13.65 -18.39 -22.45
N ASN A 74 -13.98 -18.56 -23.73
CA ASN A 74 -14.96 -17.72 -24.43
C ASN A 74 -16.45 -18.12 -24.26
N ASN A 75 -16.80 -19.12 -23.43
CA ASN A 75 -18.21 -19.49 -23.17
C ASN A 75 -18.58 -19.29 -21.69
N VAL A 76 -19.52 -18.37 -21.46
CA VAL A 76 -20.06 -18.03 -20.15
C VAL A 76 -21.23 -18.96 -19.81
N THR A 77 -21.08 -19.83 -18.82
CA THR A 77 -22.24 -20.52 -18.20
C THR A 77 -22.47 -19.92 -16.83
N ILE A 78 -23.14 -18.76 -16.77
CA ILE A 78 -23.59 -18.20 -15.49
C ILE A 78 -24.71 -19.10 -14.97
N THR A 79 -24.51 -19.70 -13.80
CA THR A 79 -25.54 -20.45 -13.07
C THR A 79 -26.58 -19.49 -12.47
N LYS A 80 -27.29 -18.78 -13.35
CA LYS A 80 -28.68 -18.29 -13.26
C LYS A 80 -29.00 -17.48 -14.53
N ARG A 81 -29.94 -18.03 -15.32
CA ARG A 81 -30.55 -17.55 -16.58
C ARG A 81 -29.77 -17.81 -17.89
N THR A 82 -30.40 -18.67 -18.68
CA THR A 82 -30.24 -18.96 -20.10
C THR A 82 -29.99 -17.71 -20.95
N LEU A 83 -28.97 -17.78 -21.81
CA LEU A 83 -29.00 -17.26 -23.18
C LEU A 83 -27.81 -17.85 -23.97
N ASN A 84 -28.14 -18.59 -25.03
CA ASN A 84 -27.20 -19.12 -26.02
C ASN A 84 -26.62 -17.98 -26.86
N VAL A 85 -25.31 -17.98 -27.12
CA VAL A 85 -24.74 -17.48 -28.39
C VAL A 85 -23.54 -18.36 -28.77
N LYS A 86 -23.52 -18.81 -30.03
CA LYS A 86 -22.43 -19.51 -30.71
C LYS A 86 -21.37 -18.50 -31.17
N GLU A 87 -20.08 -18.84 -31.14
CA GLU A 87 -19.18 -18.77 -32.31
C GLU A 87 -17.74 -19.27 -32.04
N GLU A 88 -17.16 -19.83 -33.09
CA GLU A 88 -16.03 -20.76 -33.12
C GLU A 88 -14.65 -20.10 -32.97
N HIS A 89 -14.12 -20.02 -31.75
CA HIS A 89 -12.66 -20.08 -31.52
C HIS A 89 -12.40 -20.74 -30.15
N SER A 90 -12.01 -22.02 -30.15
CA SER A 90 -11.47 -22.73 -28.96
C SER A 90 -12.28 -22.50 -27.65
N GLN A 91 -13.56 -22.85 -27.65
CA GLN A 91 -14.49 -22.57 -26.55
C GLN A 91 -14.22 -23.45 -25.31
N LEU A 92 -13.46 -22.93 -24.35
CA LEU A 92 -13.32 -23.51 -23.01
C LEU A 92 -14.29 -22.80 -22.06
N PRO A 93 -15.06 -23.50 -21.22
CA PRO A 93 -16.02 -22.88 -20.30
C PRO A 93 -15.34 -22.37 -19.04
N TYR A 94 -15.90 -21.29 -18.48
CA TYR A 94 -15.57 -20.84 -17.14
C TYR A 94 -16.81 -20.67 -16.26
N PHE A 95 -16.61 -20.84 -14.96
CA PHE A 95 -17.63 -20.73 -13.93
C PHE A 95 -17.17 -19.72 -12.88
N VAL A 96 -18.08 -18.88 -12.39
CA VAL A 96 -17.79 -17.85 -11.39
C VAL A 96 -18.71 -18.07 -10.20
N MET A 97 -18.16 -18.05 -9.00
CA MET A 97 -18.91 -18.18 -7.77
C MET A 97 -18.32 -17.24 -6.72
N ASN A 98 -19.17 -16.47 -6.04
CA ASN A 98 -18.75 -15.73 -4.86
C ASN A 98 -18.91 -16.64 -3.63
N GLY A 99 -17.93 -16.61 -2.71
CA GLY A 99 -17.94 -17.41 -1.50
C GLY A 99 -19.18 -17.17 -0.63
N SER A 100 -19.69 -15.93 -0.59
CA SER A 100 -20.93 -15.61 0.13
C SER A 100 -22.17 -16.31 -0.46
N ASP A 101 -22.19 -16.55 -1.78
CA ASP A 101 -23.32 -17.21 -2.43
C ASP A 101 -23.43 -18.69 -2.07
N VAL A 102 -22.34 -19.32 -1.61
CA VAL A 102 -22.34 -20.74 -1.24
C VAL A 102 -23.25 -21.01 -0.06
N PHE A 103 -23.33 -20.06 0.89
CA PHE A 103 -24.11 -20.22 2.10
C PHE A 103 -25.60 -20.23 1.79
N GLN A 104 -26.26 -21.33 2.14
CA GLN A 104 -27.70 -21.52 2.04
C GLN A 104 -28.29 -21.74 3.44
N ALA A 105 -29.55 -21.36 3.62
CA ALA A 105 -30.25 -21.50 4.90
C ALA A 105 -30.55 -22.97 5.26
N GLU A 106 -30.67 -23.84 4.26
CA GLU A 106 -30.96 -25.26 4.43
C GLU A 106 -29.69 -26.07 4.72
N GLU A 107 -29.79 -27.00 5.66
CA GLU A 107 -28.68 -27.88 6.02
C GLU A 107 -28.28 -28.80 4.84
N GLY A 108 -26.99 -28.88 4.52
CA GLY A 108 -26.48 -29.69 3.42
C GLY A 108 -26.60 -29.04 2.03
N ALA A 109 -27.40 -27.98 1.88
CA ALA A 109 -27.62 -27.31 0.59
C ALA A 109 -26.39 -26.53 0.12
N SER A 110 -25.59 -26.00 1.06
CA SER A 110 -24.34 -25.28 0.76
C SER A 110 -23.30 -26.22 0.14
N GLU A 111 -23.14 -27.42 0.71
CA GLU A 111 -22.24 -28.45 0.21
C GLU A 111 -22.69 -29.00 -1.14
N MET A 112 -23.99 -29.23 -1.33
CA MET A 112 -24.55 -29.66 -2.62
C MET A 112 -24.31 -28.62 -3.72
N LYS A 113 -24.48 -27.33 -3.41
CA LYS A 113 -24.22 -26.24 -4.36
C LYS A 113 -22.76 -26.16 -4.77
N LEU A 114 -21.83 -26.40 -3.83
CA LEU A 114 -20.41 -26.45 -4.15
C LEU A 114 -20.07 -27.68 -4.99
N LYS A 115 -20.61 -28.86 -4.65
CA LYS A 115 -20.41 -30.09 -5.44
C LYS A 115 -20.94 -29.97 -6.86
N SER A 116 -22.16 -29.44 -7.04
CA SER A 116 -22.76 -29.30 -8.37
C SER A 116 -21.95 -28.40 -9.29
N LEU A 117 -21.34 -27.34 -8.76
CA LEU A 117 -20.43 -26.46 -9.51
C LEU A 117 -19.20 -27.23 -10.02
N PHE A 118 -18.57 -28.03 -9.16
CA PHE A 118 -17.41 -28.84 -9.55
C PHE A 118 -17.82 -29.95 -10.52
N ASP A 119 -18.99 -30.54 -10.37
CA ASP A 119 -19.52 -31.55 -11.29
C ASP A 119 -19.81 -30.95 -12.68
N ASP A 120 -20.35 -29.73 -12.73
CA ASP A 120 -20.52 -29.00 -13.99
C ASP A 120 -19.17 -28.68 -14.64
N ALA A 121 -18.18 -28.24 -13.86
CA ALA A 121 -16.83 -28.01 -14.35
C ALA A 121 -16.15 -29.31 -14.84
N LYS A 122 -16.41 -30.44 -14.17
CA LYS A 122 -15.92 -31.78 -14.53
C LYS A 122 -16.53 -32.30 -15.84
N LYS A 123 -17.66 -31.79 -16.33
CA LYS A 123 -18.24 -32.20 -17.64
C LYS A 123 -17.35 -31.85 -18.83
N HIS A 124 -16.38 -30.95 -18.63
CA HIS A 124 -15.51 -30.44 -19.68
C HIS A 124 -14.07 -30.92 -19.50
N LYS A 125 -13.37 -31.15 -20.63
CA LYS A 125 -11.97 -31.61 -20.63
C LYS A 125 -11.04 -30.58 -19.97
N LEU A 126 -11.31 -29.30 -20.17
CA LEU A 126 -10.60 -28.18 -19.55
C LEU A 126 -11.61 -27.09 -19.21
N SER A 127 -11.62 -26.62 -17.97
CA SER A 127 -12.52 -25.56 -17.48
C SER A 127 -11.82 -24.66 -16.48
N LEU A 128 -12.32 -23.43 -16.35
CA LEU A 128 -11.84 -22.44 -15.39
C LEU A 128 -12.90 -22.22 -14.30
N LEU A 129 -12.47 -22.19 -13.05
CA LEU A 129 -13.32 -21.86 -11.91
C LEU A 129 -12.77 -20.62 -11.20
N VAL A 130 -13.56 -19.56 -11.13
CA VAL A 130 -13.25 -18.35 -10.38
C VAL A 130 -14.03 -18.39 -9.08
N LEU A 131 -13.32 -18.46 -7.96
CA LEU A 131 -13.88 -18.41 -6.62
C LEU A 131 -13.57 -17.04 -6.00
N ASP A 132 -14.52 -16.13 -6.05
CA ASP A 132 -14.39 -14.81 -5.43
C ASP A 132 -14.62 -14.90 -3.91
N GLU A 133 -13.93 -14.08 -3.13
CA GLU A 133 -13.96 -14.10 -1.66
C GLU A 133 -13.79 -15.52 -1.07
N ILE A 134 -12.81 -16.28 -1.59
CA ILE A 134 -12.58 -17.68 -1.20
C ILE A 134 -12.27 -17.82 0.30
N ASP A 135 -11.75 -16.78 0.95
CA ASP A 135 -11.56 -16.73 2.40
C ASP A 135 -12.85 -16.94 3.20
N MET A 136 -14.03 -16.69 2.62
CA MET A 136 -15.30 -17.01 3.26
C MET A 136 -15.53 -18.52 3.39
N LEU A 137 -14.97 -19.31 2.47
CA LEU A 137 -15.09 -20.78 2.42
C LEU A 137 -13.94 -21.47 3.15
N THR A 138 -12.79 -20.80 3.24
CA THR A 138 -11.53 -21.37 3.73
C THR A 138 -11.06 -20.73 5.04
N ALA A 139 -11.93 -20.00 5.73
CA ALA A 139 -11.57 -19.22 6.92
C ALA A 139 -11.03 -20.09 8.06
N ARG A 140 -9.95 -19.64 8.69
CA ARG A 140 -9.32 -20.29 9.85
C ARG A 140 -10.20 -20.21 11.11
N GLY A 141 -10.46 -21.34 11.76
CA GLY A 141 -10.94 -21.39 13.16
C GLY A 141 -12.40 -20.96 13.41
N ARG A 142 -13.30 -21.09 12.43
CA ARG A 142 -14.74 -20.86 12.67
C ARG A 142 -15.33 -21.97 13.57
N LYS A 143 -16.17 -21.58 14.53
CA LYS A 143 -16.86 -22.49 15.49
C LYS A 143 -18.12 -23.12 14.91
N ASP A 144 -18.63 -22.61 13.78
CA ASP A 144 -19.90 -23.02 13.23
C ASP A 144 -19.74 -24.32 12.41
N ALA A 145 -20.56 -25.32 12.73
CA ALA A 145 -20.49 -26.64 12.11
C ALA A 145 -20.73 -26.62 10.58
N VAL A 146 -21.45 -25.63 10.07
CA VAL A 146 -21.71 -25.44 8.63
C VAL A 146 -20.43 -25.03 7.90
N ASP A 147 -19.67 -24.07 8.45
CA ASP A 147 -18.41 -23.62 7.84
C ASP A 147 -17.36 -24.74 7.75
N ALA A 148 -17.24 -25.53 8.81
CA ALA A 148 -16.30 -26.66 8.85
C ALA A 148 -16.66 -27.74 7.81
N ARG A 149 -17.96 -27.95 7.56
CA ARG A 149 -18.45 -28.88 6.52
C ARG A 149 -18.17 -28.36 5.11
N ILE A 150 -18.38 -27.07 4.86
CA ILE A 150 -18.09 -26.45 3.55
C ILE A 150 -16.59 -26.49 3.27
N SER A 151 -15.76 -26.11 4.25
CA SER A 151 -14.30 -26.13 4.15
C SER A 151 -13.77 -27.54 3.88
N SER A 152 -14.25 -28.54 4.63
CA SER A 152 -13.86 -29.95 4.40
C SER A 152 -14.34 -30.49 3.04
N THR A 153 -15.54 -30.10 2.59
CA THR A 153 -16.06 -30.45 1.26
C THR A 153 -15.18 -29.85 0.15
N LEU A 154 -14.81 -28.57 0.27
CA LEU A 154 -13.93 -27.92 -0.71
C LEU A 154 -12.55 -28.59 -0.75
N LEU A 155 -11.97 -28.93 0.41
CA LEU A 155 -10.71 -29.69 0.48
C LEU A 155 -10.81 -31.04 -0.23
N SER A 156 -11.88 -31.79 0.03
CA SER A 156 -12.13 -33.07 -0.64
C SER A 156 -12.22 -32.92 -2.16
N LEU A 157 -12.92 -31.89 -2.65
CA LEU A 157 -13.04 -31.62 -4.09
C LEU A 157 -11.70 -31.24 -4.73
N LEU A 158 -10.88 -30.44 -4.03
CA LEU A 158 -9.52 -30.12 -4.48
C LEU A 158 -8.61 -31.36 -4.53
N ASP A 159 -8.74 -32.27 -3.56
CA ASP A 159 -7.96 -33.51 -3.51
C ASP A 159 -8.42 -34.53 -4.56
N GLU A 160 -9.73 -34.64 -4.82
CA GLU A 160 -10.27 -35.46 -5.91
C GLU A 160 -9.68 -35.07 -7.27
N MET A 161 -9.48 -33.76 -7.49
CA MET A 161 -8.84 -33.26 -8.70
C MET A 161 -7.41 -33.81 -8.84
N ASN A 162 -6.72 -34.16 -7.76
CA ASN A 162 -5.34 -34.64 -7.78
C ASN A 162 -5.19 -36.14 -8.07
N GLY A 163 -6.29 -36.86 -8.27
CA GLY A 163 -6.28 -38.30 -8.51
C GLY A 163 -5.42 -38.74 -9.73
N PRO A 164 -4.81 -39.94 -9.70
CA PRO A 164 -4.01 -40.47 -10.81
C PRO A 164 -4.82 -40.73 -12.10
N HIS A 165 -6.15 -40.82 -11.99
CA HIS A 165 -7.08 -41.04 -13.10
C HIS A 165 -7.84 -39.77 -13.55
N ALA A 166 -7.48 -38.59 -13.05
CA ALA A 166 -8.15 -37.35 -13.44
C ALA A 166 -7.91 -37.04 -14.94
N THR A 167 -8.94 -37.17 -15.76
CA THR A 167 -8.92 -36.84 -17.20
C THR A 167 -9.29 -35.40 -17.51
N ASN A 168 -9.86 -34.70 -16.52
CA ASN A 168 -10.45 -33.38 -16.66
C ASN A 168 -9.59 -32.36 -15.92
N PHE A 169 -9.27 -31.25 -16.58
CA PHE A 169 -8.37 -30.22 -16.08
C PHE A 169 -9.19 -29.01 -15.64
N ILE A 170 -9.36 -28.83 -14.33
CA ILE A 170 -10.02 -27.65 -13.77
C ILE A 170 -8.90 -26.72 -13.27
N PHE A 171 -8.85 -25.48 -13.77
CA PHE A 171 -8.00 -24.43 -13.23
C PHE A 171 -8.80 -23.56 -12.28
N ILE A 172 -8.26 -23.25 -11.11
CA ILE A 172 -8.96 -22.45 -10.10
C ILE A 172 -8.26 -21.10 -9.93
N ILE A 173 -9.00 -20.01 -10.06
CA ILE A 173 -8.55 -18.68 -9.63
C ILE A 173 -9.31 -18.35 -8.35
N GLY A 174 -8.64 -18.47 -7.21
CA GLY A 174 -9.18 -18.03 -5.93
C GLY A 174 -8.88 -16.55 -5.72
N LEU A 175 -9.85 -15.77 -5.28
CA LEU A 175 -9.66 -14.36 -4.97
C LEU A 175 -9.87 -14.13 -3.47
N SER A 176 -8.95 -13.40 -2.84
CA SER A 176 -9.11 -13.05 -1.44
C SER A 176 -8.61 -11.65 -1.13
N SER A 177 -9.24 -11.00 -0.14
CA SER A 177 -8.71 -9.75 0.41
C SER A 177 -7.59 -9.98 1.42
N ARG A 178 -7.49 -11.19 2.00
CA ARG A 178 -6.62 -11.49 3.15
C ARG A 178 -6.03 -12.90 3.02
N LEU A 179 -4.76 -12.97 2.63
CA LEU A 179 -4.04 -14.25 2.55
C LEU A 179 -4.02 -15.00 3.90
N HIS A 180 -3.86 -14.27 5.01
CA HIS A 180 -3.78 -14.85 6.36
C HIS A 180 -5.12 -15.39 6.89
N ALA A 181 -6.24 -15.04 6.26
CA ALA A 181 -7.55 -15.56 6.65
C ALA A 181 -7.78 -17.00 6.15
N ILE A 182 -7.06 -17.39 5.10
CA ILE A 182 -7.15 -18.70 4.48
C ILE A 182 -6.40 -19.72 5.34
N ASP A 183 -7.03 -20.87 5.58
CA ASP A 183 -6.40 -21.97 6.28
C ASP A 183 -5.19 -22.49 5.46
N PRO A 184 -3.99 -22.62 6.06
CA PRO A 184 -2.79 -23.10 5.38
C PRO A 184 -2.96 -24.43 4.64
N CYS A 185 -3.91 -25.29 5.04
CA CYS A 185 -4.16 -26.53 4.33
C CYS A 185 -4.55 -26.32 2.86
N PHE A 186 -5.23 -25.22 2.50
CA PHE A 186 -5.57 -24.91 1.12
C PHE A 186 -4.38 -24.43 0.28
N LEU A 187 -3.32 -23.94 0.94
CA LEU A 187 -2.11 -23.40 0.32
C LEU A 187 -1.02 -24.46 0.09
N ASN A 188 -1.27 -25.70 0.50
CA ASN A 188 -0.32 -26.80 0.34
C ASN A 188 -0.14 -27.19 -1.14
N SER A 189 1.03 -27.74 -1.46
CA SER A 189 1.41 -28.24 -2.79
C SER A 189 0.31 -29.10 -3.42
N GLY A 190 -0.07 -28.80 -4.67
CA GLY A 190 -1.13 -29.51 -5.41
C GLY A 190 -2.55 -28.95 -5.20
N ARG A 191 -2.73 -27.89 -4.40
CA ARG A 191 -4.01 -27.17 -4.24
C ARG A 191 -3.89 -25.74 -4.79
N LEU A 192 -3.95 -24.73 -3.92
CA LEU A 192 -3.71 -23.30 -4.24
C LEU A 192 -2.28 -22.91 -3.85
N ASP A 193 -1.31 -23.66 -4.36
CA ASP A 193 0.12 -23.56 -4.02
C ASP A 193 0.80 -22.33 -4.62
N HIS A 194 0.15 -21.68 -5.59
CA HIS A 194 0.60 -20.42 -6.15
C HIS A 194 -0.25 -19.26 -5.67
N HIS A 195 0.41 -18.22 -5.20
CA HIS A 195 -0.22 -16.98 -4.80
C HIS A 195 0.43 -15.79 -5.51
N GLU A 196 -0.40 -14.88 -6.01
CA GLU A 196 0.04 -13.64 -6.64
C GLU A 196 -0.61 -12.46 -5.91
N GLU A 197 0.18 -11.49 -5.50
CA GLU A 197 -0.34 -10.28 -4.86
C GLU A 197 -0.65 -9.21 -5.91
N LEU A 198 -1.88 -8.72 -5.91
CA LEU A 198 -2.31 -7.62 -6.76
C LEU A 198 -2.05 -6.28 -6.07
N LEU A 199 -0.95 -5.63 -6.44
CA LEU A 199 -0.50 -4.36 -5.89
C LEU A 199 -0.35 -3.30 -6.97
N ILE A 200 -0.97 -2.15 -6.74
CA ILE A 200 -0.80 -0.93 -7.55
C ILE A 200 0.04 0.05 -6.72
N LYS A 201 1.35 0.10 -7.00
CA LYS A 201 2.31 0.94 -6.27
C LYS A 201 2.83 2.08 -7.14
N LEU A 202 3.17 1.78 -8.40
CA LEU A 202 3.86 2.70 -9.29
C LEU A 202 2.89 3.69 -9.95
N ALA A 203 3.40 4.88 -10.27
CA ALA A 203 2.64 5.88 -11.03
C ALA A 203 2.25 5.34 -12.42
N ASP A 204 3.12 4.58 -13.07
CA ASP A 204 2.87 3.99 -14.39
C ASP A 204 1.69 3.00 -14.38
N GLN A 205 1.55 2.23 -13.31
CA GLN A 205 0.40 1.33 -13.14
C GLN A 205 -0.91 2.13 -13.03
N ARG A 206 -0.91 3.19 -12.22
CA ARG A 206 -2.07 4.10 -12.09
C ARG A 206 -2.36 4.83 -13.39
N TYR A 207 -1.34 5.23 -14.13
CA TYR A 207 -1.48 5.83 -15.45
C TYR A 207 -2.20 4.88 -16.40
N ALA A 208 -1.79 3.61 -16.47
CA ALA A 208 -2.44 2.61 -17.32
C ALA A 208 -3.93 2.42 -16.97
N ILE A 209 -4.26 2.36 -15.68
CA ILE A 209 -5.65 2.25 -15.21
C ILE A 209 -6.44 3.51 -15.58
N LEU A 210 -5.89 4.70 -15.32
CA LEU A 210 -6.54 5.98 -15.64
C LEU A 210 -6.73 6.16 -17.14
N ALA A 211 -5.78 5.72 -17.98
CA ALA A 211 -5.90 5.76 -19.44
C ALA A 211 -7.14 4.99 -19.92
N ILE A 212 -7.48 3.87 -19.27
CA ILE A 212 -8.69 3.09 -19.56
C ILE A 212 -9.93 3.80 -19.01
N LEU A 213 -9.92 4.19 -17.73
CA LEU A 213 -11.08 4.80 -17.06
C LEU A 213 -11.52 6.13 -17.70
N THR A 214 -10.56 6.88 -18.24
CA THR A 214 -10.79 8.21 -18.82
C THR A 214 -11.00 8.19 -20.34
N GLN A 215 -10.95 7.03 -20.99
CA GLN A 215 -11.07 6.90 -22.44
C GLN A 215 -12.39 7.47 -22.98
N ARG A 216 -13.46 7.42 -22.19
CA ARG A 216 -14.80 7.93 -22.56
C ARG A 216 -15.06 9.36 -22.10
N LEU A 217 -14.12 10.01 -21.44
CA LEU A 217 -14.29 11.38 -20.97
C LEU A 217 -13.97 12.40 -22.08
N PRO A 218 -14.72 13.51 -22.17
CA PRO A 218 -14.52 14.51 -23.22
C PRO A 218 -13.33 15.42 -22.90
N PHE A 219 -12.15 15.12 -23.43
CA PHE A 219 -10.98 16.02 -23.36
C PHE A 219 -10.84 16.85 -24.63
N GLU A 220 -10.15 17.99 -24.53
CA GLU A 220 -9.88 18.86 -25.68
C GLU A 220 -8.95 18.21 -26.73
N SER A 221 -7.97 17.44 -26.28
CA SER A 221 -7.09 16.66 -27.15
C SER A 221 -6.51 15.46 -26.40
N GLU A 222 -6.05 14.46 -27.16
CA GLU A 222 -5.34 13.29 -26.62
C GLU A 222 -4.05 13.67 -25.87
N MET A 223 -3.35 14.72 -26.32
CA MET A 223 -2.17 15.24 -25.64
C MET A 223 -2.52 15.81 -24.26
N LYS A 224 -3.56 16.67 -24.17
CA LYS A 224 -4.01 17.20 -22.87
C LYS A 224 -4.53 16.11 -21.94
N ARG A 225 -5.17 15.08 -22.50
CA ARG A 225 -5.59 13.90 -21.74
C ARG A 225 -4.38 13.21 -21.10
N ALA A 226 -3.35 12.92 -21.89
CA ALA A 226 -2.13 12.26 -21.41
C ALA A 226 -1.45 13.07 -20.29
N ASP A 227 -1.28 14.38 -20.50
CA ASP A 227 -0.66 15.29 -19.52
C ASP A 227 -1.42 15.31 -18.18
N ILE A 228 -2.76 15.39 -18.24
CA ILE A 228 -3.61 15.38 -17.04
C ILE A 228 -3.47 14.03 -16.32
N ILE A 229 -3.57 12.92 -17.04
CA ILE A 229 -3.50 11.58 -16.43
C ILE A 229 -2.13 11.32 -15.81
N GLU A 230 -1.04 11.73 -16.45
CA GLU A 230 0.31 11.62 -15.90
C GLU A 230 0.44 12.41 -14.60
N ARG A 231 -0.12 13.62 -14.56
CA ARG A 231 -0.15 14.42 -13.33
C ARG A 231 -0.99 13.75 -12.25
N VAL A 232 -2.18 13.23 -12.58
CA VAL A 232 -3.06 12.53 -11.63
C VAL A 232 -2.37 11.27 -11.10
N SER A 233 -1.72 10.48 -11.93
CA SER A 233 -1.04 9.25 -11.52
C SER A 233 0.10 9.54 -10.53
N LYS A 234 0.80 10.67 -10.69
CA LYS A 234 1.84 11.14 -9.77
C LYS A 234 1.28 11.67 -8.45
N VAL A 235 0.05 12.18 -8.37
CA VAL A 235 -0.49 12.71 -7.08
C VAL A 235 -1.41 11.75 -6.34
N THR A 236 -1.88 10.67 -7.00
CA THR A 236 -2.81 9.68 -6.43
C THR A 236 -2.10 8.50 -5.76
N HIS A 237 -1.06 8.77 -4.97
CA HIS A 237 -0.38 7.73 -4.20
C HIS A 237 -1.35 7.02 -3.26
N GLY A 238 -1.26 5.69 -3.19
CA GLY A 238 -2.11 4.85 -2.35
C GLY A 238 -3.54 4.63 -2.86
N PHE A 239 -3.97 5.28 -3.94
CA PHE A 239 -5.28 5.03 -4.55
C PHE A 239 -5.32 3.63 -5.16
N VAL A 240 -6.41 2.91 -4.90
CA VAL A 240 -6.74 1.67 -5.63
C VAL A 240 -7.57 1.98 -6.88
N PRO A 241 -7.67 1.06 -7.86
CA PRO A 241 -8.54 1.21 -9.03
C PRO A 241 -9.96 1.68 -8.70
N SER A 242 -10.58 1.18 -7.62
CA SER A 242 -11.92 1.64 -7.19
C SER A 242 -11.95 3.11 -6.77
N ASP A 243 -10.86 3.62 -6.18
CA ASP A 243 -10.74 5.04 -5.79
C ASP A 243 -10.58 5.91 -7.04
N LEU A 244 -9.76 5.46 -8.00
CA LEU A 244 -9.57 6.14 -9.29
C LEU A 244 -10.87 6.15 -10.11
N GLN A 245 -11.64 5.05 -10.06
CA GLN A 245 -12.97 4.98 -10.67
C GLN A 245 -13.95 5.93 -9.99
N SER A 246 -13.92 6.01 -8.65
CA SER A 246 -14.72 6.97 -7.89
C SER A 246 -14.34 8.41 -8.24
N LEU A 247 -13.05 8.68 -8.47
CA LEU A 247 -12.55 9.99 -8.93
C LEU A 247 -13.11 10.36 -10.29
N CYS A 248 -13.07 9.44 -11.25
CA CYS A 248 -13.66 9.64 -12.57
C CYS A 248 -15.19 9.85 -12.48
N ALA A 249 -15.88 9.07 -11.63
CA ALA A 249 -17.32 9.22 -11.42
C ALA A 249 -17.68 10.60 -10.83
N HIS A 250 -16.88 11.11 -9.89
CA HIS A 250 -17.08 12.45 -9.34
C HIS A 250 -16.91 13.55 -10.40
N ILE A 251 -15.91 13.40 -11.27
CA ILE A 251 -15.70 14.33 -12.39
C ILE A 251 -16.90 14.32 -13.33
N ILE A 252 -17.42 13.13 -13.69
CA ILE A 252 -18.63 13.00 -14.53
C ILE A 252 -19.81 13.73 -13.87
N LEU A 253 -20.03 13.55 -12.57
CA LEU A 253 -21.10 14.23 -11.84
C LEU A 253 -20.93 15.76 -11.85
N GLN A 254 -19.69 16.24 -11.79
CA GLN A 254 -19.39 17.67 -11.88
C GLN A 254 -19.72 18.23 -13.28
N LEU A 255 -19.30 17.53 -14.35
CA LEU A 255 -19.61 17.93 -15.73
C LEU A 255 -21.13 18.01 -15.96
N VAL A 256 -21.89 17.02 -15.46
CA VAL A 256 -23.35 17.00 -15.57
C VAL A 256 -24.00 18.17 -14.81
N LYS A 257 -23.41 18.61 -13.70
CA LYS A 257 -23.89 19.81 -12.97
C LYS A 257 -23.60 21.08 -13.73
N GLU A 258 -22.41 21.19 -14.31
CA GLU A 258 -22.02 22.34 -15.13
C GLU A 258 -22.92 22.44 -16.38
N GLU A 259 -23.27 21.32 -17.01
CA GLU A 259 -24.18 21.27 -18.16
C GLU A 259 -25.58 21.81 -17.84
N LYS A 260 -26.11 21.50 -16.66
CA LYS A 260 -27.42 21.99 -16.21
C LYS A 260 -27.45 23.49 -15.91
N ASN A 261 -26.29 24.10 -15.60
CA ASN A 261 -26.17 25.51 -15.27
C ASN A 261 -25.94 26.40 -16.49
N VAL A 262 -25.62 25.82 -17.66
CA VAL A 262 -25.50 26.57 -18.90
C VAL A 262 -26.90 26.95 -19.40
N ALA A 263 -27.14 28.25 -19.61
CA ALA A 263 -28.39 28.75 -20.16
C ALA A 263 -28.69 28.11 -21.52
N VAL A 264 -29.97 27.83 -21.77
CA VAL A 264 -30.55 27.04 -22.88
C VAL A 264 -30.09 27.48 -24.30
N THR A 265 -29.42 28.61 -24.44
CA THR A 265 -29.03 29.21 -25.73
C THR A 265 -27.71 28.72 -26.33
N ASP A 266 -26.84 28.00 -25.60
CA ASP A 266 -25.49 27.59 -26.08
C ASP A 266 -25.21 26.06 -26.06
N LEU A 267 -26.25 25.23 -26.21
CA LEU A 267 -26.22 23.76 -26.14
C LEU A 267 -25.38 23.00 -27.21
N LYS A 268 -24.45 23.66 -27.92
CA LYS A 268 -23.70 23.02 -29.03
C LYS A 268 -22.25 22.66 -28.71
N LYS A 269 -21.69 23.04 -27.56
CA LYS A 269 -20.31 22.67 -27.20
C LYS A 269 -20.30 21.67 -26.05
N PRO A 270 -19.70 20.48 -26.21
CA PRO A 270 -19.54 19.54 -25.11
C PRO A 270 -18.65 20.18 -24.03
N ILE A 271 -19.05 20.03 -22.76
CA ILE A 271 -18.22 20.46 -21.64
C ILE A 271 -17.00 19.55 -21.59
N LEU A 272 -15.81 20.16 -21.58
CA LEU A 272 -14.55 19.46 -21.62
C LEU A 272 -13.97 19.28 -20.22
N VAL A 273 -13.25 18.17 -20.03
CA VAL A 273 -12.54 17.88 -18.79
C VAL A 273 -11.24 18.68 -18.74
N HIS A 274 -11.16 19.55 -17.74
CA HIS A 274 -9.96 20.29 -17.36
C HIS A 274 -9.38 19.82 -16.01
N TRP A 275 -8.13 20.19 -15.73
CA TRP A 275 -7.41 19.87 -14.49
C TRP A 275 -8.19 20.23 -13.20
N TYR A 276 -8.93 21.35 -13.20
CA TYR A 276 -9.68 21.79 -12.01
C TYR A 276 -10.73 20.77 -11.53
N HIS A 277 -11.30 19.95 -12.43
CA HIS A 277 -12.23 18.89 -12.05
C HIS A 277 -11.53 17.79 -11.24
N PHE A 278 -10.31 17.42 -11.66
CA PHE A 278 -9.48 16.46 -10.92
C PHE A 278 -9.05 17.06 -9.58
N GLU A 279 -8.65 18.32 -9.56
CA GLU A 279 -8.27 19.00 -8.31
C GLU A 279 -9.41 19.01 -7.29
N HIS A 280 -10.63 19.28 -7.73
CA HIS A 280 -11.82 19.26 -6.87
C HIS A 280 -12.17 17.84 -6.41
N GLY A 281 -12.09 16.86 -7.31
CA GLY A 281 -12.30 15.45 -6.97
C GLY A 281 -11.28 14.93 -5.95
N LEU A 282 -10.00 15.30 -6.08
CA LEU A 282 -8.92 14.89 -5.16
C LEU A 282 -9.06 15.50 -3.76
N LYS A 283 -9.75 16.64 -3.62
CA LYS A 283 -10.10 17.20 -2.29
C LYS A 283 -11.20 16.41 -1.60
N THR A 284 -12.07 15.76 -2.37
CA THR A 284 -13.26 15.06 -1.86
C THR A 284 -12.98 13.57 -1.62
N ILE A 285 -12.28 12.92 -2.56
CA ILE A 285 -12.06 11.49 -2.55
C ILE A 285 -10.75 11.18 -1.86
N ARG A 286 -10.84 10.37 -0.82
CA ARG A 286 -9.68 9.86 -0.08
C ARG A 286 -9.39 8.42 -0.52
N PRO A 287 -8.13 8.00 -0.54
CA PRO A 287 -7.79 6.61 -0.88
C PRO A 287 -8.41 5.68 0.16
N SER A 288 -9.12 4.64 -0.29
CA SER A 288 -9.73 3.62 0.58
C SER A 288 -8.68 2.83 1.35
N ASN A 289 -7.44 2.84 0.85
CA ASN A 289 -6.27 2.22 1.44
C ASN A 289 -5.54 3.08 2.47
N LEU A 290 -6.09 4.24 2.88
CA LEU A 290 -5.55 4.99 4.01
C LEU A 290 -5.49 4.07 5.23
N SER A 291 -4.29 3.59 5.49
CA SER A 291 -3.94 2.95 6.75
C SER A 291 -4.35 3.92 7.87
N GLU A 292 -4.87 3.35 8.95
CA GLU A 292 -5.14 4.07 10.22
C GLU A 292 -3.93 4.94 10.63
N TYR A 293 -2.73 4.49 10.25
CA TYR A 293 -1.49 5.26 10.24
C TYR A 293 -1.26 5.87 8.85
N ALA A 294 -1.57 7.15 8.70
CA ALA A 294 -1.64 7.83 7.41
C ALA A 294 -0.39 7.62 6.54
N THR A 295 -0.62 7.17 5.28
CA THR A 295 0.40 7.16 4.23
C THR A 295 0.22 8.40 3.37
N LYS A 296 1.05 9.42 3.60
CA LYS A 296 1.16 10.59 2.72
C LYS A 296 2.64 10.82 2.48
N ILE A 297 3.04 11.02 1.23
CA ILE A 297 4.33 11.64 0.94
C ILE A 297 4.20 13.09 1.44
N PRO A 298 4.98 13.51 2.43
CA PRO A 298 4.98 14.90 2.88
C PRO A 298 5.45 15.77 1.70
N SER A 299 4.82 16.93 1.48
CA SER A 299 5.27 17.90 0.46
C SER A 299 6.56 18.63 0.85
N PHE A 300 7.29 18.11 1.82
CA PHE A 300 8.43 18.73 2.47
C PHE A 300 9.69 18.04 1.96
N THR A 301 10.71 18.80 1.64
CA THR A 301 11.96 18.33 1.02
C THR A 301 13.17 18.81 1.82
N PHE A 302 14.38 18.32 1.52
CA PHE A 302 15.56 18.79 2.25
C PHE A 302 15.86 20.28 2.01
N SER A 303 15.43 20.86 0.89
CA SER A 303 15.56 22.30 0.65
C SER A 303 14.70 23.15 1.58
N ASP A 304 13.72 22.56 2.24
CA ASP A 304 12.87 23.24 3.23
C ASP A 304 13.46 23.17 4.65
N ILE A 305 14.59 22.46 4.83
CA ILE A 305 15.29 22.28 6.11
C ILE A 305 16.59 23.09 6.07
N TYR A 306 16.82 23.84 7.14
CA TYR A 306 17.98 24.73 7.26
C TYR A 306 18.80 24.40 8.50
N GLY A 307 20.13 24.58 8.43
CA GLY A 307 21.04 24.44 9.56
C GLY A 307 21.26 22.99 10.01
N MET A 308 20.98 22.03 9.13
CA MET A 308 21.15 20.60 9.36
C MET A 308 21.91 19.93 8.20
N GLU A 309 22.71 20.67 7.44
CA GLU A 309 23.36 20.21 6.21
C GLU A 309 24.24 18.97 6.48
N ASN A 310 25.04 19.01 7.54
CA ASN A 310 25.88 17.88 7.96
C ASN A 310 25.06 16.61 8.26
N ILE A 311 23.91 16.78 8.91
CA ILE A 311 23.00 15.67 9.27
C ILE A 311 22.28 15.14 8.04
N ILE A 312 21.86 16.04 7.15
CA ILE A 312 21.23 15.69 5.88
C ILE A 312 22.21 14.87 5.03
N ASP A 313 23.49 15.26 4.97
CA ASP A 313 24.52 14.53 4.24
C ASP A 313 24.80 13.15 4.85
N GLU A 314 24.83 13.05 6.19
CA GLU A 314 24.94 11.77 6.89
C GLU A 314 23.74 10.84 6.60
N ILE A 315 22.52 11.37 6.65
CA ILE A 315 21.30 10.62 6.32
C ILE A 315 21.28 10.21 4.85
N LYS A 316 21.71 11.09 3.93
CA LYS A 316 21.82 10.76 2.51
C LYS A 316 22.79 9.60 2.30
N ALA A 317 23.98 9.66 2.92
CA ALA A 317 25.00 8.61 2.89
C ALA A 317 24.47 7.27 3.38
N SER A 318 23.72 7.28 4.48
CA SER A 318 23.27 6.06 5.16
C SER A 318 21.98 5.47 4.59
N VAL A 319 21.10 6.27 3.97
CA VAL A 319 19.79 5.81 3.48
C VAL A 319 19.62 5.94 1.97
N ILE A 320 19.82 7.15 1.44
CA ILE A 320 19.46 7.49 0.05
C ILE A 320 20.44 6.82 -0.91
N HIS A 321 21.74 6.91 -0.65
CA HIS A 321 22.75 6.29 -1.53
C HIS A 321 22.60 4.76 -1.64
N PRO A 322 22.43 3.99 -0.54
CA PRO A 322 22.14 2.56 -0.62
C PRO A 322 20.83 2.25 -1.36
N PHE A 323 19.81 3.11 -1.22
CA PHE A 323 18.52 2.92 -1.87
C PHE A 323 18.61 3.14 -3.40
N HIS A 324 19.34 4.16 -3.86
CA HIS A 324 19.50 4.44 -5.30
C HIS A 324 20.58 3.60 -5.99
N HIS A 325 21.58 3.10 -5.26
CA HIS A 325 22.72 2.36 -5.82
C HIS A 325 22.96 0.98 -5.16
N PRO A 326 21.94 0.10 -5.06
CA PRO A 326 22.03 -1.15 -4.30
C PRO A 326 23.12 -2.10 -4.83
N GLU A 327 23.39 -2.09 -6.14
CA GLU A 327 24.43 -2.91 -6.78
C GLU A 327 25.85 -2.57 -6.30
N GLN A 328 26.14 -1.29 -6.04
CA GLN A 328 27.47 -0.84 -5.63
C GLN A 328 27.76 -1.26 -4.19
N TYR A 329 26.79 -1.06 -3.30
CA TYR A 329 26.86 -1.48 -1.90
C TYR A 329 26.95 -3.01 -1.78
N ARG A 330 26.21 -3.74 -2.64
CA ARG A 330 26.30 -5.21 -2.73
C ARG A 330 27.70 -5.71 -3.06
N ARG A 331 28.38 -5.09 -4.02
CA ARG A 331 29.76 -5.48 -4.40
C ARG A 331 30.75 -5.32 -3.25
N LEU A 332 30.52 -4.37 -2.36
CA LEU A 332 31.35 -4.09 -1.20
C LEU A 332 30.93 -4.86 0.06
N GLY A 333 29.82 -5.63 0.00
CA GLY A 333 29.28 -6.35 1.15
C GLY A 333 28.70 -5.43 2.23
N ILE A 334 28.38 -4.18 1.88
CA ILE A 334 27.83 -3.19 2.80
C ILE A 334 26.31 -3.37 2.82
N ALA A 335 25.78 -3.76 3.99
CA ALA A 335 24.34 -3.82 4.21
C ALA A 335 23.84 -2.44 4.66
N PRO A 336 22.68 -1.98 4.17
CA PRO A 336 22.11 -0.73 4.63
C PRO A 336 21.55 -0.85 6.06
N PRO A 337 21.40 0.26 6.79
CA PRO A 337 20.97 0.23 8.19
C PRO A 337 19.52 -0.26 8.30
N ARG A 338 19.23 -1.05 9.34
CA ARG A 338 17.88 -1.58 9.59
C ARG A 338 16.97 -0.55 10.24
N GLY A 339 17.56 0.28 11.08
CA GLY A 339 16.86 1.38 11.70
C GLY A 339 17.78 2.52 12.12
N ILE A 340 17.19 3.71 12.13
CA ILE A 340 17.85 4.96 12.50
C ILE A 340 17.13 5.51 13.73
N LEU A 341 17.90 5.82 14.78
CA LEU A 341 17.39 6.49 15.97
C LEU A 341 17.82 7.96 15.94
N LEU A 342 16.86 8.85 15.72
CA LEU A 342 17.03 10.29 15.88
C LEU A 342 16.85 10.67 17.36
N HIS A 343 17.84 11.35 17.93
CA HIS A 343 17.74 11.84 19.30
C HIS A 343 18.20 13.30 19.41
N GLY A 344 17.64 14.04 20.35
CA GLY A 344 17.99 15.44 20.59
C GLY A 344 16.85 16.19 21.27
N PRO A 345 17.02 17.49 21.58
CA PRO A 345 16.02 18.30 22.27
C PRO A 345 14.65 18.33 21.52
N PRO A 346 13.53 18.56 22.24
CA PRO A 346 12.24 18.72 21.59
C PRO A 346 12.24 19.95 20.67
N GLY A 347 11.48 19.90 19.57
CA GLY A 347 11.28 21.06 18.69
C GLY A 347 12.41 21.36 17.69
N VAL A 348 13.42 20.50 17.56
CA VAL A 348 14.52 20.65 16.58
C VAL A 348 14.21 20.12 15.17
N GLY A 349 12.98 19.66 14.92
CA GLY A 349 12.56 19.22 13.58
C GLY A 349 12.85 17.76 13.20
N LYS A 350 13.09 16.86 14.17
CA LYS A 350 13.29 15.41 13.92
C LYS A 350 12.23 14.78 13.00
N THR A 351 10.96 15.11 13.24
CA THR A 351 9.82 14.64 12.43
C THR A 351 9.85 15.24 11.02
N MET A 352 10.20 16.53 10.89
CA MET A 352 10.33 17.19 9.57
C MET A 352 11.48 16.61 8.76
N LEU A 353 12.61 16.28 9.39
CA LEU A 353 13.77 15.65 8.76
C LEU A 353 13.41 14.29 8.14
N CYS A 354 12.64 13.47 8.85
CA CYS A 354 12.16 12.19 8.32
C CYS A 354 11.13 12.35 7.20
N CYS A 355 10.27 13.36 7.32
CA CYS A 355 9.33 13.70 6.26
C CYS A 355 10.06 14.07 4.96
N ALA A 356 11.10 14.92 5.05
CA ALA A 356 11.95 15.29 3.93
C ALA A 356 12.69 14.10 3.33
N LEU A 357 13.26 13.23 4.19
CA LEU A 357 13.92 12.00 3.76
C LEU A 357 13.00 11.10 2.93
N ALA A 358 11.75 10.91 3.36
CA ALA A 358 10.82 10.06 2.64
C ALA A 358 10.38 10.66 1.29
N SER A 359 10.23 11.98 1.24
CA SER A 359 9.95 12.73 0.01
C SER A 359 11.10 12.61 -1.00
N GLU A 360 12.33 12.84 -0.55
CA GLU A 360 13.54 12.75 -1.38
C GLU A 360 13.79 11.33 -1.89
N ALA A 361 13.59 10.31 -1.04
CA ALA A 361 13.73 8.91 -1.42
C ALA A 361 12.57 8.42 -2.32
N GLY A 362 11.47 9.18 -2.42
CA GLY A 362 10.30 8.80 -3.21
C GLY A 362 9.58 7.55 -2.70
N VAL A 363 9.62 7.30 -1.38
CA VAL A 363 9.07 6.10 -0.74
C VAL A 363 7.84 6.41 0.11
N ASN A 364 7.05 5.37 0.42
CA ASN A 364 5.89 5.55 1.28
C ASN A 364 6.32 5.97 2.69
N PHE A 365 5.71 7.01 3.24
CA PHE A 365 5.97 7.45 4.61
C PHE A 365 4.80 7.09 5.51
N MET A 366 5.09 6.44 6.63
CA MET A 366 4.10 6.14 7.66
C MET A 366 4.55 6.74 8.99
N LEU A 367 3.86 7.80 9.41
CA LEU A 367 4.07 8.48 10.68
C LEU A 367 3.18 7.85 11.75
N VAL A 368 3.80 7.39 12.84
CA VAL A 368 3.12 6.84 14.00
C VAL A 368 3.65 7.49 15.26
N GLU A 369 2.74 7.96 16.09
CA GLU A 369 3.09 8.42 17.43
C GLU A 369 3.02 7.23 18.40
N SER A 370 4.02 7.08 19.27
CA SER A 370 4.08 5.94 20.21
C SER A 370 2.84 5.81 21.11
N SER A 371 2.17 6.92 21.40
CA SER A 371 0.91 6.98 22.15
C SER A 371 -0.25 6.26 21.45
N GLN A 372 -0.27 6.21 20.12
CA GLN A 372 -1.31 5.56 19.31
C GLN A 372 -1.19 4.03 19.31
N VAL A 373 0.02 3.52 19.56
CA VAL A 373 0.28 2.07 19.58
C VAL A 373 0.03 1.50 20.97
N ARG A 374 0.31 2.29 22.01
CA ARG A 374 0.23 1.88 23.42
C ARG A 374 -1.21 1.88 23.94
N SER A 375 -1.76 0.69 24.18
CA SER A 375 -3.06 0.51 24.84
C SER A 375 -2.91 0.17 26.33
N LYS A 376 -3.90 0.57 27.13
CA LYS A 376 -4.04 0.15 28.54
C LYS A 376 -4.55 -1.29 28.68
N VAL A 377 -5.09 -1.87 27.61
CA VAL A 377 -5.60 -3.24 27.60
C VAL A 377 -4.44 -4.22 27.38
N VAL A 378 -4.39 -5.25 28.23
CA VAL A 378 -3.35 -6.28 28.18
C VAL A 378 -3.38 -7.03 26.84
N GLY A 379 -2.25 -7.15 26.16
CA GLY A 379 -2.13 -7.91 24.90
C GLY A 379 -2.54 -7.13 23.64
N GLU A 380 -3.11 -5.94 23.77
CA GLU A 380 -3.54 -5.13 22.62
C GLU A 380 -2.36 -4.36 22.01
N SER A 381 -1.45 -3.86 22.84
CA SER A 381 -0.25 -3.14 22.38
C SER A 381 0.65 -4.02 21.49
N GLU A 382 0.85 -5.29 21.85
CA GLU A 382 1.63 -6.24 21.05
C GLU A 382 0.97 -6.52 19.70
N LYS A 383 -0.37 -6.64 19.67
CA LYS A 383 -1.13 -6.79 18.42
C LYS A 383 -1.03 -5.54 17.56
N ASN A 384 -1.07 -4.35 18.14
CA ASN A 384 -0.92 -3.09 17.43
C ASN A 384 0.47 -2.95 16.81
N ILE A 385 1.53 -3.35 17.53
CA ILE A 385 2.89 -3.42 16.99
C ILE A 385 2.96 -4.38 15.80
N ALA A 386 2.45 -5.61 15.94
CA ALA A 386 2.44 -6.57 14.85
C ALA A 386 1.65 -6.07 13.63
N LYS A 387 0.50 -5.41 13.87
CA LYS A 387 -0.32 -4.77 12.83
C LYS A 387 0.44 -3.64 12.14
N LEU A 388 1.12 -2.78 12.90
CA LEU A 388 1.92 -1.66 12.40
C LEU A 388 3.02 -2.13 11.46
N PHE A 389 3.84 -3.09 11.88
CA PHE A 389 4.91 -3.64 11.05
C PHE A 389 4.35 -4.41 9.84
N SER A 390 3.22 -5.11 9.99
CA SER A 390 2.53 -5.76 8.87
C SER A 390 2.08 -4.74 7.81
N GLN A 391 1.53 -3.61 8.25
CA GLN A 391 1.14 -2.51 7.35
C GLN A 391 2.35 -1.85 6.70
N ALA A 392 3.46 -1.66 7.43
CA ALA A 392 4.71 -1.15 6.87
C ALA A 392 5.21 -2.04 5.72
N ARG A 393 5.24 -3.36 5.94
CA ARG A 393 5.62 -4.36 4.93
C ARG A 393 4.69 -4.34 3.72
N ALA A 394 3.38 -4.24 3.94
CA ALA A 394 2.40 -4.15 2.85
C ALA A 394 2.56 -2.86 2.02
N ASN A 395 3.12 -1.81 2.61
CA ASN A 395 3.39 -0.53 1.96
C ASN A 395 4.85 -0.41 1.47
N SER A 396 5.67 -1.47 1.46
CA SER A 396 7.04 -1.45 0.92
C SER A 396 7.09 -0.93 -0.54
N PRO A 397 8.06 -0.09 -0.95
CA PRO A 397 9.13 0.46 -0.11
C PRO A 397 8.61 1.56 0.81
N CYS A 398 8.91 1.46 2.12
CA CYS A 398 8.32 2.34 3.14
C CYS A 398 9.32 2.75 4.23
N ILE A 399 9.23 4.00 4.66
CA ILE A 399 9.81 4.48 5.91
C ILE A 399 8.71 4.47 6.98
N LEU A 400 8.90 3.63 8.00
CA LEU A 400 8.09 3.63 9.21
C LEU A 400 8.74 4.57 10.22
N PHE A 401 8.15 5.74 10.43
CA PHE A 401 8.62 6.71 11.41
C PHE A 401 7.80 6.63 12.70
N ILE A 402 8.48 6.38 13.82
CA ILE A 402 7.87 6.28 15.15
C ILE A 402 8.36 7.43 16.03
N ASP A 403 7.48 8.37 16.33
CA ASP A 403 7.79 9.49 17.22
C ASP A 403 7.62 9.11 18.70
N GLN A 404 8.41 9.75 19.56
CA GLN A 404 8.45 9.53 21.01
C GLN A 404 8.62 8.06 21.41
N ILE A 405 9.54 7.35 20.73
CA ILE A 405 9.75 5.90 20.90
C ILE A 405 10.07 5.49 22.34
N ASP A 406 10.60 6.40 23.16
CA ASP A 406 10.83 6.21 24.59
C ASP A 406 9.55 5.91 25.39
N MET A 407 8.38 6.34 24.89
CA MET A 407 7.10 5.97 25.49
C MET A 407 6.68 4.52 25.22
N LEU A 408 7.17 3.94 24.11
CA LEU A 408 6.90 2.56 23.71
C LEU A 408 7.96 1.59 24.26
N LEU A 409 9.22 2.04 24.31
CA LEU A 409 10.40 1.21 24.63
C LEU A 409 11.16 1.71 25.87
N PRO A 410 10.52 1.88 27.04
CA PRO A 410 11.21 2.30 28.25
C PRO A 410 12.18 1.21 28.73
N ARG A 411 13.20 1.60 29.49
CA ARG A 411 14.08 0.66 30.21
C ARG A 411 13.26 -0.32 31.05
N ARG A 412 13.61 -1.60 30.97
CA ARG A 412 13.01 -2.67 31.78
C ARG A 412 13.33 -2.46 33.27
N GLY A 413 12.40 -2.86 34.14
CA GLY A 413 12.60 -2.84 35.59
C GLY A 413 12.46 -1.48 36.28
N THR A 414 11.98 -0.43 35.58
CA THR A 414 11.81 0.91 36.19
C THR A 414 10.48 1.10 36.93
N SER A 415 9.57 0.12 36.94
CA SER A 415 8.22 0.24 37.52
C SER A 415 7.79 -1.03 38.26
N SER A 416 7.64 -0.92 39.58
CA SER A 416 7.36 -2.03 40.52
C SER A 416 5.94 -2.63 40.51
N THR A 417 5.04 -2.11 39.66
CA THR A 417 3.63 -2.55 39.59
C THR A 417 3.15 -2.99 38.20
N SER A 418 3.97 -2.80 37.16
CA SER A 418 3.63 -3.07 35.75
C SER A 418 4.69 -3.91 35.01
N GLU A 419 5.48 -4.67 35.77
CA GLU A 419 6.70 -5.38 35.34
C GLU A 419 6.50 -6.31 34.13
N ASN A 420 5.29 -6.79 33.86
CA ASN A 420 5.05 -7.72 32.75
C ASN A 420 4.59 -7.08 31.44
N THR A 421 3.96 -5.89 31.47
CA THR A 421 3.33 -5.34 30.25
C THR A 421 4.36 -4.58 29.40
N ASN A 422 5.19 -3.73 30.01
CA ASN A 422 6.20 -2.96 29.27
C ASN A 422 7.25 -3.90 28.65
N ASP A 423 7.70 -4.91 29.40
CA ASP A 423 8.68 -5.89 28.93
C ASP A 423 8.15 -6.72 27.74
N ARG A 424 6.85 -7.04 27.72
CA ARG A 424 6.20 -7.70 26.58
C ARG A 424 6.11 -6.81 25.36
N ILE A 425 5.76 -5.53 25.54
CA ILE A 425 5.72 -4.53 24.45
C ILE A 425 7.11 -4.39 23.81
N VAL A 426 8.15 -4.20 24.64
CA VAL A 426 9.54 -4.13 24.16
C VAL A 426 9.91 -5.41 23.42
N THR A 427 9.62 -6.57 23.99
CA THR A 427 9.95 -7.86 23.37
C THR A 427 9.20 -8.07 22.05
N GLY A 428 7.94 -7.67 21.97
CA GLY A 428 7.14 -7.72 20.75
C GLY A 428 7.68 -6.80 19.66
N PHE A 429 8.06 -5.56 20.00
CA PHE A 429 8.71 -4.63 19.09
C PHE A 429 10.03 -5.17 18.54
N LEU A 430 10.90 -5.68 19.43
CA LEU A 430 12.17 -6.27 19.04
C LEU A 430 11.97 -7.50 18.14
N THR A 431 10.94 -8.31 18.39
CA THR A 431 10.60 -9.47 17.56
C THR A 431 10.19 -9.05 16.15
N GLU A 432 9.39 -7.99 16.02
CA GLU A 432 9.00 -7.47 14.69
C GLU A 432 10.17 -6.81 13.95
N MET A 433 11.04 -6.07 14.66
CA MET A 433 12.30 -5.51 14.12
C MET A 433 13.22 -6.61 13.59
N ASP A 434 13.48 -7.64 14.41
CA ASP A 434 14.32 -8.77 14.03
C ASP A 434 13.65 -9.62 12.91
N GLY A 435 12.32 -9.62 12.86
CA GLY A 435 11.50 -10.26 11.82
C GLY A 435 11.55 -9.61 10.44
N LEU A 436 12.10 -8.39 10.32
CA LEU A 436 12.38 -7.77 9.01
C LEU A 436 13.48 -8.52 8.23
N LEU A 437 14.23 -9.43 8.88
CA LEU A 437 15.31 -10.21 8.27
C LEU A 437 14.86 -11.47 7.53
N THR A 438 13.80 -12.12 8.01
CA THR A 438 13.53 -13.53 7.68
C THR A 438 12.77 -13.74 6.37
N LYS A 439 12.31 -12.67 5.71
CA LYS A 439 11.56 -12.76 4.45
C LYS A 439 12.33 -12.30 3.21
N THR A 440 13.53 -11.75 3.38
CA THR A 440 14.36 -11.29 2.26
C THR A 440 15.34 -12.41 1.90
N LEU A 441 14.90 -13.35 1.04
CA LEU A 441 15.75 -14.38 0.43
C LEU A 441 16.89 -13.80 -0.45
N SER A 442 16.96 -12.47 -0.59
CA SER A 442 18.16 -11.75 -0.99
C SER A 442 18.47 -10.70 0.08
N ASN A 443 19.65 -10.77 0.71
CA ASN A 443 20.13 -9.85 1.76
C ASN A 443 20.42 -8.42 1.24
N THR A 444 19.61 -7.89 0.31
CA THR A 444 20.06 -6.83 -0.61
C THR A 444 19.02 -5.76 -0.97
N HIS A 445 17.81 -5.80 -0.41
CA HIS A 445 16.81 -4.73 -0.54
C HIS A 445 16.18 -4.39 0.81
N ILE A 446 16.12 -3.09 1.15
CA ILE A 446 15.32 -2.61 2.27
C ILE A 446 13.88 -2.46 1.80
N ASP A 447 13.01 -3.37 2.23
CA ASP A 447 11.58 -3.22 2.03
C ASP A 447 10.97 -2.18 2.99
N VAL A 448 11.49 -2.13 4.22
CA VAL A 448 11.02 -1.22 5.28
C VAL A 448 12.21 -0.70 6.07
N LEU A 449 12.37 0.62 6.11
CA LEU A 449 13.32 1.29 7.00
C LEU A 449 12.56 1.81 8.23
N VAL A 450 13.02 1.43 9.43
CA VAL A 450 12.42 1.93 10.68
C VAL A 450 13.20 3.13 11.18
N VAL A 451 12.57 4.29 11.24
CA VAL A 451 13.17 5.49 11.83
C VAL A 451 12.41 5.83 13.10
N ALA A 452 13.11 6.05 14.20
CA ALA A 452 12.49 6.38 15.47
C ALA A 452 13.05 7.70 16.00
N ALA A 453 12.20 8.52 16.63
CA ALA A 453 12.62 9.75 17.27
C ALA A 453 12.40 9.69 18.78
N THR A 454 13.35 10.24 19.54
CA THR A 454 13.22 10.44 20.99
C THR A 454 13.81 11.77 21.42
N ASN A 455 13.31 12.28 22.54
CA ASN A 455 13.91 13.41 23.24
C ASN A 455 14.82 12.96 24.40
N ARG A 456 14.76 11.68 24.77
CA ARG A 456 15.40 11.11 25.97
C ARG A 456 16.03 9.77 25.61
N MET A 457 17.27 9.80 25.14
CA MET A 457 17.97 8.58 24.73
C MET A 457 18.25 7.65 25.93
N GLU A 458 18.45 8.24 27.11
CA GLU A 458 18.78 7.56 28.36
C GLU A 458 17.64 6.70 28.91
N THR A 459 16.38 6.97 28.54
CA THR A 459 15.20 6.24 29.01
C THR A 459 14.88 5.00 28.18
N ILE A 460 15.50 4.85 27.00
CA ILE A 460 15.26 3.72 26.09
C ILE A 460 15.95 2.45 26.59
N ASP A 461 15.31 1.29 26.38
CA ASP A 461 15.91 -0.02 26.62
C ASP A 461 17.20 -0.23 25.80
N PRO A 462 18.37 -0.51 26.45
CA PRO A 462 19.64 -0.76 25.76
C PRO A 462 19.60 -1.90 24.72
N ALA A 463 18.66 -2.85 24.84
CA ALA A 463 18.48 -3.92 23.86
C ALA A 463 18.09 -3.37 22.48
N VAL A 464 17.38 -2.24 22.43
CA VAL A 464 16.96 -1.56 21.19
C VAL A 464 18.17 -1.02 20.41
N LEU A 465 19.23 -0.66 21.14
CA LEU A 465 20.46 -0.08 20.62
C LEU A 465 21.50 -1.11 20.17
N ARG A 466 21.20 -2.41 20.26
CA ARG A 466 22.13 -3.47 19.85
C ARG A 466 22.23 -3.54 18.31
N PRO A 467 23.39 -3.95 17.77
CA PRO A 467 23.57 -4.16 16.34
C PRO A 467 22.51 -5.08 15.76
N GLY A 468 22.05 -4.75 14.56
CA GLY A 468 20.95 -5.38 13.86
C GLY A 468 19.57 -4.77 14.16
N ARG A 469 19.50 -3.61 14.81
CA ARG A 469 18.24 -2.93 15.18
C ARG A 469 18.31 -1.45 14.82
N PHE A 470 18.56 -0.57 15.78
CA PHE A 470 18.92 0.83 15.50
C PHE A 470 20.43 0.94 15.38
N ASP A 471 20.92 0.58 14.20
CA ASP A 471 22.33 0.53 13.83
C ASP A 471 22.94 1.92 13.77
N GLU A 472 22.14 2.89 13.31
CA GLU A 472 22.52 4.29 13.16
C GLU A 472 21.85 5.16 14.22
N ARG A 473 22.63 6.08 14.78
CA ARG A 473 22.17 6.98 15.85
C ARG A 473 22.61 8.39 15.52
N ILE A 474 21.64 9.24 15.23
CA ILE A 474 21.89 10.58 14.72
C ILE A 474 21.40 11.57 15.78
N HIS A 475 22.34 12.38 16.26
CA HIS A 475 22.05 13.46 17.19
C HIS A 475 21.62 14.70 16.40
N VAL A 476 20.42 15.20 16.65
CA VAL A 476 19.92 16.46 16.10
C VAL A 476 20.07 17.55 17.17
N PRO A 477 21.09 18.42 17.04
CA PRO A 477 21.37 19.46 18.01
C PRO A 477 20.34 20.59 17.91
N LEU A 478 20.47 21.57 18.80
CA LEU A 478 19.81 22.87 18.61
C LEU A 478 20.41 23.56 17.37
N PRO A 479 19.64 24.37 16.65
CA PRO A 479 20.15 25.17 15.54
C PRO A 479 21.35 26.03 15.96
N ASP A 480 22.37 26.06 15.12
CA ASP A 480 23.50 26.97 15.25
C ASP A 480 23.10 28.41 14.88
N GLU A 481 24.00 29.38 15.10
CA GLU A 481 23.74 30.82 14.91
C GLU A 481 23.42 31.20 13.44
N GLU A 482 23.71 30.33 12.48
CA GLU A 482 23.43 30.55 11.06
C GLU A 482 21.97 30.22 10.72
N MET A 483 21.07 31.18 10.96
CA MET A 483 19.67 31.12 10.50
C MET A 483 19.53 31.80 9.13
N PRO A 484 19.22 31.08 8.04
CA PRO A 484 19.04 31.67 6.71
C PRO A 484 17.63 32.25 6.58
N ILE A 485 17.37 33.31 7.32
CA ILE A 485 16.18 34.14 7.14
C ILE A 485 16.56 35.21 6.11
N GLU A 486 15.65 35.56 5.19
CA GLU A 486 15.78 36.73 4.29
C GLU A 486 15.72 38.05 5.09
N LEU A 487 16.73 38.25 5.93
CA LEU A 487 17.01 39.47 6.65
C LEU A 487 18.33 40.03 6.12
N ASN A 488 18.51 41.34 6.27
CA ASN A 488 19.84 41.89 6.07
C ASN A 488 20.83 41.26 7.09
N ASP A 489 22.12 41.22 6.75
CA ASP A 489 23.12 40.54 7.58
C ASP A 489 23.14 41.03 9.04
N LYS A 490 22.85 42.32 9.25
CA LYS A 490 22.83 42.95 10.58
C LYS A 490 21.68 42.42 11.45
N ASP A 491 20.46 42.40 10.90
CA ASP A 491 19.26 41.95 11.60
C ASP A 491 19.29 40.43 11.83
N ARG A 492 19.85 39.67 10.88
CA ARG A 492 20.11 38.24 11.02
C ARG A 492 21.04 37.96 12.20
N LEU A 493 22.16 38.67 12.29
CA LEU A 493 23.14 38.50 13.36
C LEU A 493 22.55 38.93 14.72
N GLN A 494 21.79 40.02 14.75
CA GLN A 494 21.10 40.48 15.96
C GLN A 494 20.07 39.46 16.47
N LEU A 495 19.32 38.84 15.56
CA LEU A 495 18.38 37.78 15.91
C LEU A 495 19.11 36.54 16.43
N ALA A 496 20.15 36.09 15.72
CA ALA A 496 20.95 34.91 16.09
C ALA A 496 21.52 35.02 17.52
N HIS A 497 22.20 36.13 17.84
CA HIS A 497 22.69 36.40 19.21
C HIS A 497 21.55 36.49 20.23
N GLY A 498 20.37 36.90 19.78
CA GLY A 498 19.18 37.00 20.61
C GLY A 498 18.49 35.67 20.89
N THR A 499 18.70 34.64 20.08
CA THR A 499 17.97 33.36 20.10
C THR A 499 18.89 32.16 20.31
N VAL A 500 20.01 32.37 21.00
CA VAL A 500 20.94 31.29 21.34
C VAL A 500 20.21 30.21 22.15
N ASN A 501 20.41 28.94 21.78
CA ASN A 501 19.75 27.75 22.33
C ASN A 501 18.24 27.65 22.07
N TRP A 502 17.69 28.43 21.14
CA TRP A 502 16.28 28.29 20.79
C TRP A 502 16.08 27.11 19.84
N SER A 503 15.03 26.31 20.06
CA SER A 503 14.68 25.24 19.12
C SER A 503 13.99 25.81 17.88
N GLY A 504 13.97 25.05 16.78
CA GLY A 504 13.24 25.44 15.56
C GLY A 504 11.76 25.73 15.81
N ALA A 505 11.12 24.97 16.71
CA ALA A 505 9.74 25.22 17.12
C ALA A 505 9.56 26.52 17.92
N GLU A 506 10.55 26.91 18.73
CA GLU A 506 10.54 28.19 19.43
C GLU A 506 10.73 29.36 18.46
N MET A 507 11.58 29.19 17.45
CA MET A 507 11.74 30.16 16.36
C MET A 507 10.45 30.32 15.55
N ASP A 508 9.79 29.21 15.18
CA ASP A 508 8.49 29.25 14.49
C ASP A 508 7.43 30.00 15.31
N ASN A 509 7.40 29.75 16.62
CA ASN A 509 6.51 30.48 17.53
C ASN A 509 6.85 31.97 17.63
N LEU A 510 8.13 32.36 17.62
CA LEU A 510 8.55 33.76 17.61
C LEU A 510 8.01 34.50 16.38
N PHE A 511 8.18 33.92 15.19
CA PHE A 511 7.70 34.53 13.95
C PHE A 511 6.18 34.57 13.89
N ARG A 512 5.50 33.53 14.40
CA ARG A 512 4.04 33.52 14.54
C ARG A 512 3.55 34.65 15.46
N GLU A 513 4.19 34.85 16.61
CA GLU A 513 3.85 35.95 17.52
C GLU A 513 4.17 37.32 16.92
N ALA A 514 5.30 37.47 16.22
CA ALA A 514 5.64 38.70 15.51
C ALA A 514 4.61 39.05 14.43
N ALA A 515 4.12 38.04 13.69
CA ALA A 515 3.03 38.20 12.74
C ALA A 515 1.74 38.67 13.45
N MET A 516 1.40 38.08 14.60
CA MET A 516 0.22 38.48 15.38
C MET A 516 0.34 39.90 15.94
N VAL A 517 1.53 40.32 16.39
CA VAL A 517 1.79 41.72 16.78
C VAL A 517 1.53 42.65 15.61
N SER A 518 2.08 42.34 14.43
CA SER A 518 1.89 43.16 13.23
C SER A 518 0.43 43.32 12.82
N LEU A 519 -0.36 42.25 12.95
CA LEU A 519 -1.80 42.25 12.61
C LEU A 519 -2.64 43.02 13.63
N ARG A 520 -2.23 43.05 14.91
CA ARG A 520 -2.90 43.86 15.95
C ARG A 520 -2.67 45.35 15.74
N GLU A 521 -1.50 45.72 15.22
CA GLU A 521 -1.20 47.12 14.86
C GLU A 521 -1.93 47.53 13.58
N ASN A 522 -1.88 46.71 12.54
CA ASN A 522 -2.57 46.98 11.29
C ASN A 522 -2.93 45.66 10.57
N VAL A 523 -4.24 45.45 10.38
CA VAL A 523 -4.83 44.25 9.76
C VAL A 523 -4.42 44.09 8.27
N TYR A 524 -4.01 45.16 7.60
CA TYR A 524 -3.60 45.14 6.19
C TYR A 524 -2.07 45.04 6.00
N THR A 525 -1.31 44.83 7.07
CA THR A 525 0.16 44.71 7.02
C THR A 525 0.56 43.49 6.19
N LYS A 526 1.51 43.68 5.26
CA LYS A 526 2.08 42.60 4.44
C LYS A 526 3.50 42.19 4.85
N THR A 527 4.12 42.92 5.78
CA THR A 527 5.54 42.78 6.13
C THR A 527 5.73 42.79 7.64
N ILE A 528 6.51 41.85 8.16
CA ILE A 528 6.93 41.81 9.57
C ILE A 528 8.23 42.61 9.69
N THR A 529 8.32 43.48 10.69
CA THR A 529 9.52 44.30 10.96
C THR A 529 10.28 43.76 12.17
N MET A 530 11.55 44.15 12.33
CA MET A 530 12.34 43.79 13.52
C MET A 530 11.71 44.27 14.83
N ALA A 531 11.00 45.41 14.83
CA ALA A 531 10.28 45.90 16.00
C ALA A 531 9.16 44.94 16.46
N HIS A 532 8.45 44.32 15.51
CA HIS A 532 7.46 43.30 15.84
C HIS A 532 8.12 42.04 16.43
N ILE A 533 9.28 41.64 15.91
CA ILE A 533 10.04 40.48 16.41
C ILE A 533 10.57 40.75 17.82
N GLU A 534 11.13 41.92 18.09
CA GLU A 534 11.59 42.30 19.43
C GLU A 534 10.44 42.34 20.44
N THR A 535 9.28 42.89 20.03
CA THR A 535 8.07 42.93 20.85
C THR A 535 7.49 41.52 21.10
N ALA A 536 7.57 40.63 20.12
CA ALA A 536 7.18 39.23 20.30
C ALA A 536 8.14 38.51 21.25
N LYS A 537 9.45 38.78 21.12
CA LYS A 537 10.48 38.21 21.99
C LYS A 537 10.34 38.63 23.44
N SER A 538 9.95 39.88 23.71
CA SER A 538 9.73 40.38 25.08
C SER A 538 8.50 39.80 25.78
N ARG A 539 7.65 39.05 25.07
CA ARG A 539 6.46 38.37 25.65
C ARG A 539 6.72 36.92 26.06
N ARG A 540 7.90 36.39 25.74
CA ARG A 540 8.41 35.12 26.25
C ARG A 540 9.02 35.36 27.62
#